data_AF-A0A975QZ29-F1
#
_entry.id   AF-A0A975QZ29-F1
#
_cell.length_a   1.000
_cell.length_b   1.000
_cell.length_c   1.000
_cell.angle_alpha   90.00
_cell.angle_beta   90.00
_cell.angle_gamma   90.00
#
_symmetry.space_group_name_H-M   'P 1'
#
loop_
_entity.id
_entity.type
_entity.pdbx_description
1 polymer ?
#
loop_
_entity_poly.entity_id
_entity_poly.type
_entity_poly.pdbx_seq_one_letter_code
_entity_poly.pdbx_strand_id
1 'polypeptide(L)'
;MNEDPKDPKKDKDDELEKLIKELEQYHGQRKNAISYAFLLHKNYIVHLILSFLVNLTMAMTVIGISLAFDYRIVEIEIVGFILAIALLTVIENFVKILLFKYAIRVIIYSLGILSWLVQVIIWYLITVLIPQGFIFFSAWDLIVFSIMFTLMRFIISVYLRRWLYQKDHLFKGGKK
;
A
#
# COMPACT_ATOMS: atom_id res chain seq x y z
N MET A 1 19.65 -62.34 10.93
CA MET A 1 20.39 -61.10 10.66
C MET A 1 20.43 -60.94 9.15
N ASN A 2 19.52 -60.15 8.58
CA ASN A 2 19.61 -59.72 7.19
C ASN A 2 19.67 -58.19 7.23
N GLU A 3 20.87 -57.64 7.14
CA GLU A 3 21.08 -56.23 6.85
C GLU A 3 20.84 -56.04 5.36
N ASP A 4 19.67 -55.49 5.00
CA ASP A 4 19.40 -55.02 3.64
C ASP A 4 20.31 -53.80 3.36
N PRO A 5 21.01 -53.75 2.21
CA PRO A 5 21.93 -52.69 1.91
C PRO A 5 21.14 -51.39 1.75
N LYS A 6 21.41 -50.41 2.64
CA LYS A 6 20.89 -49.05 2.54
C LYS A 6 21.19 -48.49 1.15
N ASP A 7 20.17 -48.42 0.31
CA ASP A 7 20.24 -47.87 -1.04
C ASP A 7 20.41 -46.33 -0.95
N PRO A 8 21.59 -45.80 -1.26
CA PRO A 8 21.94 -44.39 -1.02
C PRO A 8 21.22 -43.41 -1.95
N LYS A 9 20.41 -43.89 -2.90
CA LYS A 9 19.57 -43.05 -3.76
C LYS A 9 18.28 -42.61 -3.07
N LYS A 10 17.72 -43.45 -2.19
CA LYS A 10 16.43 -43.18 -1.54
C LYS A 10 16.51 -42.04 -0.52
N ASP A 11 17.63 -41.95 0.22
CA ASP A 11 17.89 -40.86 1.16
C ASP A 11 18.08 -39.50 0.46
N LYS A 12 18.64 -39.47 -0.75
CA LYS A 12 18.87 -38.23 -1.51
C LYS A 12 17.58 -37.64 -2.07
N ASP A 13 16.65 -38.49 -2.49
CA ASP A 13 15.36 -38.05 -3.01
C ASP A 13 14.49 -37.45 -1.89
N ASP A 14 14.52 -38.03 -0.68
CA ASP A 14 13.81 -37.51 0.50
C ASP A 14 14.39 -36.16 0.99
N GLU A 15 15.71 -35.98 0.89
CA GLU A 15 16.39 -34.72 1.24
C GLU A 15 16.09 -33.62 0.20
N LEU A 16 16.06 -33.99 -1.08
CA LEU A 16 15.68 -33.10 -2.18
C LEU A 16 14.21 -32.65 -2.06
N GLU A 17 13.30 -33.55 -1.70
CA GLU A 17 11.89 -33.24 -1.54
C GLU A 17 11.63 -32.33 -0.32
N LYS A 18 12.41 -32.50 0.76
CA LYS A 18 12.40 -31.58 1.91
C LYS A 18 12.90 -30.19 1.53
N LEU A 19 14.00 -30.09 0.77
CA LEU A 19 14.53 -28.82 0.28
C LEU A 19 13.53 -28.11 -0.64
N ILE A 20 12.83 -28.85 -1.52
CA ILE A 20 11.76 -28.30 -2.37
C ILE A 20 10.60 -27.79 -1.51
N LYS A 21 10.15 -28.55 -0.51
CA LYS A 21 9.08 -28.11 0.42
C LYS A 21 9.48 -26.89 1.24
N GLU A 22 10.72 -26.82 1.71
CA GLU A 22 11.24 -25.64 2.41
C GLU A 22 11.27 -24.42 1.49
N LEU A 23 11.74 -24.57 0.25
CA LEU A 23 11.75 -23.50 -0.75
C LEU A 23 10.32 -23.05 -1.10
N GLU A 24 9.38 -23.97 -1.28
CA GLU A 24 7.96 -23.66 -1.52
C GLU A 24 7.32 -22.94 -0.32
N GLN A 25 7.59 -23.39 0.90
CA GLN A 25 7.14 -22.69 2.11
C GLN A 25 7.75 -21.29 2.23
N TYR A 26 9.04 -21.12 1.92
CA TYR A 26 9.72 -19.83 1.95
C TYR A 26 9.13 -18.86 0.90
N HIS A 27 8.86 -19.37 -0.31
CA HIS A 27 8.22 -18.61 -1.38
C HIS A 27 6.76 -18.26 -1.05
N GLY A 28 6.01 -19.19 -0.44
CA GLY A 28 4.63 -18.98 0.01
C GLY A 28 4.52 -17.94 1.14
N GLN A 29 5.42 -18.02 2.13
CA GLN A 29 5.49 -17.06 3.23
C GLN A 29 5.89 -15.66 2.75
N ARG A 30 6.87 -15.54 1.83
CA ARG A 30 7.22 -14.25 1.19
C ARG A 30 6.04 -13.65 0.42
N LYS A 31 5.31 -14.45 -0.37
CA LYS A 31 4.12 -13.98 -1.09
C LYS A 31 3.06 -13.39 -0.15
N ASN A 32 2.84 -14.04 0.99
CA ASN A 32 1.85 -13.60 1.97
C ASN A 32 2.31 -12.35 2.75
N ALA A 33 3.55 -12.33 3.25
CA ALA A 33 4.09 -11.19 4.01
C ALA A 33 4.11 -9.90 3.18
N ILE A 34 4.44 -10.01 1.89
CA ILE A 34 4.50 -8.86 1.00
C ILE A 34 3.09 -8.39 0.60
N SER A 35 2.13 -9.31 0.46
CA SER A 35 0.72 -8.97 0.26
C SER A 35 0.15 -8.17 1.45
N TYR A 36 0.53 -8.49 2.69
CA TYR A 36 0.07 -7.81 3.91
C TYR A 36 0.77 -6.46 4.18
N ALA A 37 2.00 -6.29 3.70
CA ALA A 37 2.67 -4.98 3.75
C ALA A 37 1.89 -3.90 2.97
N PHE A 38 1.09 -4.34 2.00
CA PHE A 38 0.59 -3.50 0.93
C PHE A 38 -0.94 -3.39 0.87
N LEU A 39 -1.63 -4.48 1.16
CA LEU A 39 -3.09 -4.50 1.30
C LEU A 39 -3.48 -4.29 2.76
N LEU A 40 -4.46 -3.41 2.99
CA LEU A 40 -5.10 -3.21 4.29
C LEU A 40 -5.99 -4.40 4.66
N HIS A 41 -6.48 -5.15 3.68
CA HIS A 41 -7.35 -6.30 3.89
C HIS A 41 -7.19 -7.36 2.79
N LYS A 42 -7.43 -8.63 3.12
CA LYS A 42 -7.31 -9.76 2.17
C LYS A 42 -8.31 -9.68 1.01
N ASN A 43 -9.54 -9.25 1.30
CA ASN A 43 -10.55 -8.97 0.28
C ASN A 43 -10.24 -7.62 -0.40
N TYR A 44 -10.06 -7.65 -1.73
CA TYR A 44 -9.69 -6.49 -2.54
C TYR A 44 -10.73 -5.35 -2.48
N ILE A 45 -12.03 -5.68 -2.47
CA ILE A 45 -13.09 -4.65 -2.38
C ILE A 45 -12.99 -3.90 -1.05
N VAL A 46 -12.83 -4.64 0.05
CA VAL A 46 -12.66 -4.06 1.39
C VAL A 46 -11.39 -3.22 1.47
N HIS A 47 -10.28 -3.70 0.87
CA HIS A 47 -9.05 -2.92 0.76
C HIS A 47 -9.25 -1.61 0.00
N LEU A 48 -10.00 -1.62 -1.10
CA LEU A 48 -10.25 -0.44 -1.91
C LEU A 48 -11.11 0.59 -1.16
N ILE A 49 -12.15 0.13 -0.46
CA ILE A 49 -12.99 0.99 0.40
C ILE A 49 -12.16 1.59 1.54
N LEU A 50 -11.36 0.79 2.24
CA LEU A 50 -10.49 1.28 3.31
C LEU A 50 -9.46 2.27 2.77
N SER A 51 -8.88 2.00 1.60
CA SER A 51 -7.93 2.92 0.95
C SER A 51 -8.60 4.24 0.59
N PHE A 52 -9.83 4.20 0.06
CA PHE A 52 -10.61 5.38 -0.24
C PHE A 52 -10.87 6.21 1.02
N LEU A 53 -11.32 5.58 2.12
CA LEU A 53 -11.59 6.27 3.38
C LEU A 53 -10.33 6.89 3.99
N VAL A 54 -9.20 6.18 3.94
CA VAL A 54 -7.91 6.73 4.38
C VAL A 54 -7.54 7.93 3.53
N ASN A 55 -7.61 7.81 2.20
CA ASN A 55 -7.27 8.89 1.28
C ASN A 55 -8.17 10.12 1.47
N LEU A 56 -9.47 9.91 1.64
CA LEU A 56 -10.44 10.96 1.93
C LEU A 56 -10.08 11.68 3.23
N THR A 57 -9.87 10.92 4.30
CA THR A 57 -9.52 11.47 5.62
C THR A 57 -8.22 12.26 5.57
N MET A 58 -7.20 11.74 4.88
CA MET A 58 -5.90 12.42 4.77
C MET A 58 -6.02 13.72 3.98
N ALA A 59 -6.74 13.72 2.86
CA ALA A 59 -6.91 14.92 2.05
C ALA A 59 -7.67 15.99 2.83
N MET A 60 -8.78 15.62 3.49
CA MET A 60 -9.53 16.53 4.36
C MET A 60 -8.66 17.07 5.49
N THR A 61 -7.81 16.24 6.08
CA THR A 61 -6.91 16.67 7.16
C THR A 61 -5.87 17.68 6.65
N VAL A 62 -5.23 17.41 5.51
CA VAL A 62 -4.22 18.31 4.94
C VAL A 62 -4.84 19.64 4.52
N ILE A 63 -6.01 19.62 3.87
CA ILE A 63 -6.77 20.83 3.53
C ILE A 63 -7.18 21.59 4.80
N GLY A 64 -7.71 20.88 5.81
CA GLY A 64 -8.12 21.49 7.06
C GLY A 64 -6.96 22.17 7.80
N ILE A 65 -5.79 21.52 7.82
CA ILE A 65 -4.57 22.10 8.38
C ILE A 65 -4.17 23.34 7.57
N SER A 66 -4.19 23.28 6.24
CA SER A 66 -3.76 24.43 5.43
C SER A 66 -4.66 25.65 5.62
N LEU A 67 -5.98 25.43 5.71
CA LEU A 67 -6.95 26.48 6.03
C LEU A 67 -6.73 27.08 7.42
N ALA A 68 -6.30 26.28 8.41
CA ALA A 68 -6.00 26.78 9.75
C ALA A 68 -4.79 27.73 9.80
N PHE A 69 -3.91 27.69 8.78
CA PHE A 69 -2.77 28.60 8.62
C PHE A 69 -3.03 29.68 7.55
N ASP A 70 -4.30 29.94 7.20
CA ASP A 70 -4.70 30.87 6.14
C ASP A 70 -4.05 30.60 4.76
N TYR A 71 -3.59 29.36 4.55
CA TYR A 71 -2.91 28.94 3.33
C TYR A 71 -3.85 28.07 2.48
N ARG A 72 -4.43 28.66 1.43
CA ARG A 72 -5.34 27.97 0.50
C ARG A 72 -4.52 27.30 -0.61
N ILE A 73 -4.36 25.99 -0.49
CA ILE A 73 -3.54 25.17 -1.40
C ILE A 73 -4.34 24.71 -2.63
N VAL A 74 -5.64 24.48 -2.46
CA VAL A 74 -6.53 23.88 -3.44
C VAL A 74 -7.86 24.62 -3.48
N GLU A 75 -8.39 24.80 -4.68
CA GLU A 75 -9.78 25.17 -4.91
C GLU A 75 -10.66 23.92 -4.93
N ILE A 76 -11.71 23.91 -4.11
CA ILE A 76 -12.48 22.71 -3.78
C ILE A 76 -13.95 22.95 -4.08
N GLU A 77 -14.50 22.09 -4.92
CA GLU A 77 -15.93 21.83 -5.04
C GLU A 77 -16.21 20.42 -4.53
N ILE A 78 -17.32 20.21 -3.82
CA ILE A 78 -17.60 18.93 -3.13
C ILE A 78 -17.58 17.75 -4.12
N VAL A 79 -18.20 17.91 -5.29
CA VAL A 79 -18.26 16.85 -6.31
C VAL A 79 -16.88 16.58 -6.89
N GLY A 80 -16.14 17.63 -7.28
CA GLY A 80 -14.77 17.52 -7.80
C GLY A 80 -13.81 16.88 -6.80
N PHE A 81 -13.94 17.22 -5.52
CA PHE A 81 -13.17 16.64 -4.43
C PHE A 81 -13.41 15.13 -4.28
N ILE A 82 -14.66 14.70 -4.20
CA ILE A 82 -14.99 13.27 -4.06
C ILE A 82 -14.48 12.49 -5.27
N LEU A 83 -14.66 13.01 -6.48
CA LEU A 83 -14.16 12.41 -7.72
C LEU A 83 -12.63 12.34 -7.75
N ALA A 84 -11.93 13.40 -7.32
CA ALA A 84 -10.48 13.43 -7.22
C ALA A 84 -9.95 12.35 -6.28
N ILE A 85 -10.59 12.17 -5.11
CA ILE A 85 -10.20 11.13 -4.15
C ILE A 85 -10.52 9.72 -4.66
N ALA A 86 -11.62 9.54 -5.39
CA ALA A 86 -11.95 8.28 -6.02
C ALA A 86 -10.91 7.91 -7.09
N LEU A 87 -10.60 8.84 -8.00
CA LEU A 87 -9.57 8.66 -9.03
C LEU A 87 -8.20 8.40 -8.41
N LEU A 88 -7.81 9.19 -7.41
CA LEU A 88 -6.59 8.96 -6.65
C LEU A 88 -6.52 7.52 -6.18
N THR A 89 -7.57 7.03 -5.52
CA THR A 89 -7.57 5.70 -4.92
C THR A 89 -7.44 4.61 -5.99
N VAL A 90 -8.12 4.75 -7.13
CA VAL A 90 -8.04 3.78 -8.23
C VAL A 90 -6.66 3.80 -8.88
N ILE A 91 -6.19 4.99 -9.28
CA ILE A 91 -4.89 5.16 -9.94
C ILE A 91 -3.76 4.72 -9.03
N GLU A 92 -3.79 5.14 -7.76
CA GLU A 92 -2.80 4.76 -6.76
C GLU A 92 -2.73 3.24 -6.60
N ASN A 93 -3.86 2.56 -6.41
CA ASN A 93 -3.86 1.10 -6.27
C ASN A 93 -3.33 0.41 -7.53
N PHE A 94 -3.69 0.89 -8.73
CA PHE A 94 -3.19 0.34 -9.98
C PHE A 94 -1.68 0.54 -10.13
N VAL A 95 -1.19 1.77 -9.97
CA VAL A 95 0.23 2.10 -10.08
C VAL A 95 1.04 1.34 -9.06
N LYS A 96 0.53 1.20 -7.84
CA LYS A 96 1.15 0.41 -6.80
C LYS A 96 1.33 -1.07 -7.17
N ILE A 97 0.31 -1.70 -7.76
CA ILE A 97 0.40 -3.09 -8.26
C ILE A 97 1.47 -3.17 -9.37
N LEU A 98 1.50 -2.18 -10.27
CA LEU A 98 2.49 -2.10 -11.34
C LEU A 98 3.92 -1.97 -10.79
N LEU A 99 4.15 -1.03 -9.88
CA LEU A 99 5.44 -0.81 -9.22
C LEU A 99 5.89 -2.06 -8.47
N PHE A 100 4.96 -2.76 -7.80
CA PHE A 100 5.28 -4.00 -7.13
C PHE A 100 5.74 -5.09 -8.10
N LYS A 101 5.01 -5.27 -9.20
CA LYS A 101 5.29 -6.32 -10.19
C LYS A 101 6.62 -6.08 -10.93
N TYR A 102 6.92 -4.83 -11.28
CA TYR A 102 8.04 -4.52 -12.18
C TYR A 102 9.23 -3.82 -11.50
N ALA A 103 9.02 -3.13 -10.37
CA ALA A 103 10.00 -2.19 -9.79
C ALA A 103 10.29 -2.40 -8.30
N ILE A 104 9.97 -3.57 -7.71
CA ILE A 104 10.14 -3.80 -6.25
C ILE A 104 11.55 -3.51 -5.72
N ARG A 105 12.60 -3.86 -6.49
CA ARG A 105 13.99 -3.56 -6.12
C ARG A 105 14.23 -2.04 -6.05
N VAL A 106 13.73 -1.31 -7.04
CA VAL A 106 13.88 0.16 -7.10
C VAL A 106 13.15 0.82 -5.93
N ILE A 107 11.95 0.35 -5.59
CA ILE A 107 11.20 0.87 -4.43
C ILE A 107 12.03 0.74 -3.15
N ILE A 108 12.62 -0.44 -2.89
CA ILE A 108 13.43 -0.71 -1.70
C ILE A 108 14.65 0.22 -1.65
N TYR A 109 15.38 0.37 -2.76
CA TYR A 109 16.56 1.24 -2.82
C TYR A 109 16.21 2.74 -2.74
N SER A 110 15.02 3.14 -3.19
CA SER A 110 14.60 4.55 -3.20
C SER A 110 14.21 5.12 -1.83
N LEU A 111 14.15 4.28 -0.78
CA LEU A 111 13.71 4.66 0.58
C LEU A 111 12.36 5.40 0.60
N GLY A 112 11.49 5.16 -0.38
CA GLY A 112 10.16 5.77 -0.48
C GLY A 112 10.09 7.06 -1.29
N ILE A 113 11.21 7.63 -1.75
CA ILE A 113 11.23 8.83 -2.61
C ILE A 113 10.45 8.57 -3.91
N LEU A 114 10.62 7.37 -4.49
CA LEU A 114 9.90 7.00 -5.71
C LEU A 114 8.38 7.01 -5.50
N SER A 115 7.91 6.51 -4.35
CA SER A 115 6.50 6.50 -3.99
C SER A 115 5.94 7.92 -3.86
N TRP A 116 6.73 8.85 -3.32
CA TRP A 116 6.35 10.26 -3.24
C TRP A 116 6.31 10.93 -4.63
N LEU A 117 7.29 10.70 -5.49
CA LEU A 117 7.28 11.24 -6.86
C LEU A 117 6.08 10.73 -7.65
N VAL A 118 5.78 9.44 -7.54
CA VAL A 118 4.57 8.84 -8.12
C VAL A 118 3.32 9.53 -7.59
N GLN A 119 3.27 9.83 -6.29
CA GLN A 119 2.14 10.55 -5.68
C GLN A 119 1.97 11.97 -6.26
N VAL A 120 3.07 12.70 -6.46
CA VAL A 120 3.06 14.02 -7.12
C VAL A 120 2.50 13.89 -8.55
N ILE A 121 2.95 12.91 -9.31
CA ILE A 121 2.49 12.67 -10.68
C ILE A 121 0.99 12.33 -10.70
N ILE A 122 0.50 11.50 -9.77
CA ILE A 122 -0.92 11.16 -9.69
C ILE A 122 -1.76 12.40 -9.40
N TRP A 123 -1.34 13.26 -8.45
CA TRP A 123 -2.05 14.51 -8.17
C TRP A 123 -2.08 15.46 -9.35
N TYR A 124 -0.97 15.56 -10.08
CA TYR A 124 -0.91 16.33 -11.32
C TYR A 124 -1.89 15.78 -12.36
N LEU A 125 -1.90 14.46 -12.59
CA LEU A 125 -2.84 13.82 -13.51
C LEU A 125 -4.30 14.08 -13.13
N ILE A 126 -4.64 14.01 -11.84
CA ILE A 126 -6.01 14.28 -11.37
C ILE A 126 -6.41 15.73 -11.66
N THR A 127 -5.49 16.68 -11.44
CA THR A 127 -5.74 18.11 -11.72
C THR A 127 -6.02 18.36 -13.20
N VAL A 128 -5.32 17.64 -14.08
CA VAL A 128 -5.55 17.72 -15.53
C VAL A 128 -6.84 17.02 -15.95
N LEU A 129 -7.20 15.90 -15.32
CA LEU A 129 -8.40 15.13 -15.64
C LEU A 129 -9.70 15.75 -15.10
N ILE A 130 -9.63 16.45 -13.97
CA ILE A 130 -10.76 17.13 -13.32
C ILE A 130 -10.43 18.64 -13.28
N PRO A 131 -10.59 19.36 -14.40
CA PRO A 131 -10.31 20.79 -14.47
C PRO A 131 -11.37 21.65 -13.77
N GLN A 132 -12.41 21.05 -13.19
CA GLN A 132 -13.45 21.75 -12.45
C GLN A 132 -13.63 21.09 -11.08
N GLY A 133 -13.39 21.84 -10.01
CA GLY A 133 -13.71 21.44 -8.64
C GLY A 133 -12.59 20.79 -7.81
N PHE A 134 -11.40 20.54 -8.38
CA PHE A 134 -10.20 20.20 -7.58
C PHE A 134 -8.93 20.66 -8.29
N ILE A 135 -8.48 21.88 -8.02
CA ILE A 135 -7.35 22.51 -8.72
C ILE A 135 -6.36 23.10 -7.72
N PHE A 136 -5.07 22.84 -7.94
CA PHE A 136 -3.99 23.49 -7.20
C PHE A 136 -3.70 24.88 -7.79
N PHE A 137 -3.52 25.89 -6.94
CA PHE A 137 -3.22 27.25 -7.39
C PHE A 137 -1.82 27.37 -8.02
N SER A 138 -0.87 26.56 -7.56
CA SER A 138 0.49 26.53 -8.10
C SER A 138 1.10 25.13 -8.07
N ALA A 139 2.19 24.94 -8.80
CA ALA A 139 2.98 23.71 -8.74
C ALA A 139 3.59 23.49 -7.34
N TRP A 140 3.90 24.58 -6.62
CA TRP A 140 4.41 24.51 -5.25
C TRP A 140 3.36 23.96 -4.29
N ASP A 141 2.11 24.40 -4.44
CA ASP A 141 0.97 23.92 -3.66
C ASP A 141 0.77 22.41 -3.83
N LEU A 142 0.86 21.92 -5.06
CA LEU A 142 0.79 20.49 -5.37
C LEU A 142 1.91 19.70 -4.67
N ILE A 143 3.14 20.21 -4.72
CA ILE A 143 4.30 19.57 -4.08
C ILE A 143 4.12 19.52 -2.56
N VAL A 144 3.81 20.66 -1.93
CA VAL A 144 3.61 20.77 -0.49
C VAL A 144 2.46 19.86 -0.04
N PHE A 145 1.34 19.90 -0.76
CA PHE A 145 0.19 19.03 -0.51
C PHE A 145 0.58 17.56 -0.59
N SER A 146 1.27 17.15 -1.65
CA SER A 146 1.69 15.76 -1.85
C SER A 146 2.62 15.28 -0.75
N ILE A 147 3.56 16.11 -0.29
CA ILE A 147 4.43 15.79 0.85
C ILE A 147 3.60 15.57 2.12
N MET A 148 2.79 16.57 2.51
CA MET A 148 1.99 16.51 3.73
C MET A 148 1.03 15.33 3.73
N PHE A 149 0.36 15.14 2.60
CA PHE A 149 -0.55 14.03 2.38
C PHE A 149 0.15 12.67 2.49
N THR A 150 1.33 12.53 1.89
CA THR A 150 2.11 11.28 1.97
C THR A 150 2.58 11.00 3.39
N LEU A 151 3.06 12.01 4.12
CA LEU A 151 3.50 11.88 5.52
C LEU A 151 2.34 11.48 6.44
N MET A 152 1.22 12.21 6.37
CA MET A 152 0.03 11.93 7.17
C MET A 152 -0.51 10.54 6.87
N ARG A 153 -0.59 10.18 5.58
CA ARG A 153 -1.00 8.84 5.16
C ARG A 153 -0.07 7.77 5.70
N PHE A 154 1.25 7.98 5.65
CA PHE A 154 2.21 7.02 6.16
C PHE A 154 1.99 6.74 7.65
N ILE A 155 1.89 7.80 8.45
CA ILE A 155 1.62 7.72 9.90
C ILE A 155 0.34 6.91 10.14
N ILE A 156 -0.76 7.32 9.51
CA ILE A 156 -2.08 6.68 9.72
C ILE A 156 -2.09 5.24 9.23
N SER A 157 -1.44 4.93 8.12
CA SER A 157 -1.32 3.57 7.62
C SER A 157 -0.56 2.65 8.58
N VAL A 158 0.47 3.17 9.26
CA VAL A 158 1.20 2.43 10.30
C VAL A 158 0.28 2.14 11.49
N TYR A 159 -0.46 3.13 11.98
CA TYR A 159 -1.41 2.94 13.09
C TYR A 159 -2.55 1.99 12.74
N LEU A 160 -3.17 2.15 11.57
CA LEU A 160 -4.24 1.28 11.08
C LEU A 160 -3.79 -0.17 10.95
N ARG A 161 -2.62 -0.42 10.37
CA ARG A 161 -2.06 -1.77 10.27
C ARG A 161 -1.83 -2.36 11.66
N ARG A 162 -1.23 -1.61 12.58
CA ARG A 162 -1.00 -2.09 13.96
C ARG A 162 -2.32 -2.48 14.62
N TRP A 163 -3.36 -1.66 14.47
CA TRP A 163 -4.68 -1.93 15.04
C TRP A 163 -5.38 -3.14 14.41
N LEU A 164 -5.36 -3.26 13.08
CA LEU A 164 -5.97 -4.39 12.36
C LEU A 164 -5.27 -5.73 12.68
N TYR A 165 -3.93 -5.76 12.64
CA TYR A 165 -3.17 -6.99 12.88
C TYR A 165 -3.17 -7.45 14.34
N GLN A 166 -3.27 -6.51 15.31
CA GLN A 166 -3.46 -6.89 16.71
C GLN A 166 -4.82 -7.57 16.95
N LYS A 167 -5.86 -7.17 16.21
CA LYS A 167 -7.20 -7.78 16.31
C LYS A 167 -7.24 -9.22 15.79
N ASP A 168 -6.51 -9.52 14.71
CA ASP A 168 -6.45 -10.88 14.15
C ASP A 168 -5.77 -11.89 15.10
N HIS A 169 -4.80 -11.44 15.90
CA HIS A 169 -4.21 -12.27 16.96
C HIS A 169 -5.18 -12.53 18.13
N LEU A 170 -6.03 -11.56 18.47
CA LEU A 170 -7.04 -11.74 19.52
C LEU A 170 -8.19 -12.66 19.09
N PHE A 171 -8.62 -12.62 17.82
CA PHE A 171 -9.69 -13.49 17.33
C PHE A 171 -9.25 -14.95 17.07
N LYS A 172 -7.96 -15.20 16.77
CA LYS A 172 -7.44 -16.57 16.65
C LYS A 172 -6.94 -17.17 17.97
N GLY A 173 -6.76 -16.36 19.01
CA GLY A 173 -6.37 -16.81 20.36
C GLY A 173 -7.53 -17.24 21.26
N GLY A 174 -8.78 -17.17 20.78
CA GLY A 174 -10.00 -17.45 21.54
C GLY A 174 -10.63 -18.82 21.33
N LYS A 175 -9.88 -19.81 20.83
CA LYS A 175 -10.27 -21.23 20.95
C LYS A 175 -9.37 -21.89 21.99
N LYS A 176 -9.80 -21.80 23.25
CA LYS A 176 -9.54 -22.85 24.24
C LYS A 176 -10.76 -23.75 24.28
#